data_AF-A0A5B9VY72-F1
#
_entry.id   AF-A0A5B9VY72-F1
#
_cell.length_a   1.000
_cell.length_b   1.000
_cell.length_c   1.000
_cell.angle_alpha   90.00
_cell.angle_beta   90.00
_cell.angle_gamma   90.00
#
_symmetry.space_group_name_H-M   'P 1'
#
loop_
_entity.id
_entity.type
_entity.pdbx_description
1 polymer ?
#
loop_
_entity_poly.entity_id
_entity_poly.type
_entity_poly.pdbx_seq_one_letter_code
_entity_poly.pdbx_strand_id
1 'polypeptide(L)'
;MRALTGAIITAGALVGLGLAALGLGTRYQNLATSQPAEVNYLRFIQLDTPMMLIIVVLLAALIVGLATAFVGLAYEHEEFGYRRLGADADLPPRAR
;
A
#
# COMPACT_ATOMS: atom_id res chain seq x y z
N MET A 1 -10.33 -15.05 -2.81
CA MET A 1 -10.74 -13.90 -3.69
C MET A 1 -10.64 -12.52 -3.02
N ARG A 2 -10.76 -12.42 -1.70
CA ARG A 2 -10.85 -11.15 -0.95
C ARG A 2 -9.48 -10.48 -0.72
N ALA A 3 -8.41 -11.27 -0.56
CA ALA A 3 -7.05 -10.75 -0.41
C ALA A 3 -6.55 -9.98 -1.65
N LEU A 4 -7.01 -10.36 -2.84
CA LEU A 4 -6.59 -9.76 -4.12
C LEU A 4 -7.07 -8.29 -4.24
N THR A 5 -8.27 -7.99 -3.73
CA THR A 5 -8.82 -6.62 -3.77
C THR A 5 -7.99 -5.64 -2.94
N GLY A 6 -7.58 -6.03 -1.72
CA GLY A 6 -6.70 -5.21 -0.88
C GLY A 6 -5.33 -4.99 -1.51
N ALA A 7 -4.77 -6.01 -2.18
CA ALA A 7 -3.49 -5.92 -2.89
C ALA A 7 -3.52 -4.96 -4.09
N ILE A 8 -4.64 -4.88 -4.82
CA ILE A 8 -4.78 -3.91 -5.93
C ILE A 8 -4.83 -2.48 -5.40
N ILE A 9 -5.53 -2.25 -4.27
CA ILE A 9 -5.65 -0.93 -3.66
C ILE A 9 -4.28 -0.44 -3.18
N THR A 10 -3.48 -1.29 -2.53
CA THR A 10 -2.11 -0.93 -2.13
C THR A 10 -1.20 -0.66 -3.32
N ALA A 11 -1.28 -1.47 -4.38
CA ALA A 11 -0.51 -1.24 -5.60
C ALA A 11 -0.85 0.12 -6.23
N GLY A 12 -2.13 0.47 -6.35
CA GLY A 12 -2.57 1.78 -6.85
C GLY A 12 -2.10 2.95 -5.98
N ALA A 13 -2.15 2.81 -4.65
CA ALA A 13 -1.68 3.83 -3.73
C ALA A 13 -0.15 4.06 -3.83
N LEU A 14 0.64 2.99 -3.98
CA LEU A 14 2.09 3.09 -4.18
C LEU A 14 2.45 3.78 -5.50
N VAL A 15 1.75 3.44 -6.59
CA VAL A 15 1.93 4.11 -7.88
C VAL A 15 1.58 5.60 -7.77
N GLY A 16 0.48 5.93 -7.10
CA GLY A 16 0.08 7.31 -6.85
C GLY A 16 1.10 8.08 -6.01
N LEU A 17 1.67 7.47 -4.96
CA LEU A 17 2.73 8.10 -4.14
C LEU A 17 4.00 8.35 -4.95
N GLY A 18 4.38 7.41 -5.82
CA GLY A 18 5.52 7.59 -6.73
C GLY A 18 5.31 8.76 -7.70
N LEU A 19 4.13 8.85 -8.31
CA LEU A 19 3.77 9.97 -9.18
C LEU A 19 3.73 11.31 -8.43
N ALA A 20 3.21 11.32 -7.19
CA ALA A 20 3.22 12.52 -6.35
C ALA A 20 4.66 12.96 -6.03
N ALA A 21 5.57 12.02 -5.72
CA ALA A 21 6.97 12.32 -5.48
C ALA A 21 7.67 12.93 -6.72
N LEU A 22 7.38 12.42 -7.91
CA LEU A 22 7.88 13.00 -9.17
C LEU A 22 7.29 14.40 -9.42
N GLY A 23 6.01 14.60 -9.12
CA GLY A 23 5.35 15.91 -9.21
C GLY A 23 5.96 16.93 -8.27
N LEU A 24 6.29 16.54 -7.04
CA LEU A 24 7.00 17.40 -6.08
C LEU A 24 8.39 17.77 -6.58
N GLY A 25 9.15 16.78 -7.07
CA GLY A 25 10.50 16.97 -7.58
C GLY A 25 10.53 17.96 -8.74
N THR A 26 9.64 17.79 -9.72
CA THR A 26 9.57 18.67 -10.91
C THR A 26 9.07 20.06 -10.58
N ARG A 27 8.10 20.19 -9.66
CA ARG A 27 7.47 21.47 -9.32
C ARG A 27 8.34 22.36 -8.44
N TYR A 28 9.07 21.77 -7.50
CA TYR A 28 9.95 22.50 -6.59
C TYR A 28 11.42 22.49 -7.04
N GLN A 29 11.71 21.95 -8.23
CA GLN A 29 13.06 21.94 -8.82
C GLN A 29 13.68 23.34 -8.90
N ASN A 30 12.87 24.36 -9.18
CA ASN A 30 13.32 25.75 -9.31
C ASN A 30 13.44 26.51 -7.97
N LEU A 31 12.94 25.94 -6.86
CA LEU A 31 13.13 26.54 -5.52
C LEU A 31 14.53 26.23 -4.94
N ALA A 32 15.24 25.27 -5.52
CA ALA A 32 16.66 25.07 -5.29
C ALA A 32 17.46 26.19 -5.99
N THR A 33 17.45 27.39 -5.41
CA THR A 33 18.17 28.54 -5.96
C THR A 33 19.69 28.30 -5.85
N SER A 34 20.37 28.46 -6.98
CA SER A 34 21.74 28.94 -7.32
C SER A 34 22.94 28.87 -6.36
N GLN A 35 22.84 28.41 -5.13
CA GLN A 35 23.95 28.28 -4.18
C GLN A 35 24.09 26.80 -3.77
N PRO A 36 25.09 26.08 -4.32
CA PRO A 36 25.26 24.64 -4.08
C PRO A 36 25.60 24.28 -2.62
N ALA A 37 25.80 25.28 -1.76
CA ALA A 37 26.16 25.10 -0.35
C ALA A 37 24.94 25.11 0.61
N GLU A 38 23.76 25.54 0.17
CA GLU A 38 22.59 25.68 1.04
C GLU A 38 21.48 24.71 0.62
N VAL A 39 21.33 23.62 1.38
CA VAL A 39 20.24 22.66 1.20
C VAL A 39 18.95 23.32 1.70
N ASN A 40 18.19 23.92 0.78
CA ASN A 40 16.93 24.56 1.12
C ASN A 40 15.83 23.50 1.30
N TYR A 41 15.55 23.12 2.55
CA TYR A 41 14.48 22.18 2.86
C TYR A 41 13.11 22.86 2.73
N LEU A 42 12.27 22.36 1.82
CA LEU A 42 10.88 22.79 1.76
C LEU A 42 10.12 22.29 2.99
N ARG A 43 9.59 23.23 3.76
CA ARG A 43 8.74 22.91 4.91
C ARG A 43 7.40 22.37 4.41
N PHE A 44 6.89 21.30 5.03
CA PHE A 44 5.65 20.61 4.62
C PHE A 44 4.41 21.54 4.55
N ILE A 45 4.41 22.64 5.31
CA ILE A 45 3.35 23.66 5.32
C ILE A 45 3.43 24.63 4.14
N GLN A 46 4.60 24.78 3.50
CA GLN A 46 4.77 25.59 2.29
C GLN A 46 4.40 24.82 1.01
N LEU A 47 4.06 23.54 1.14
CA LEU A 47 3.55 22.74 0.04
C LEU A 47 2.16 23.25 -0.36
N ASP A 48 1.87 23.21 -1.65
CA ASP A 48 0.56 23.60 -2.14
C ASP A 48 -0.54 22.71 -1.54
N THR A 49 -1.64 23.34 -1.15
CA THR A 49 -2.83 22.65 -0.61
C THR A 49 -3.25 21.41 -1.42
N PRO A 50 -3.30 21.44 -2.77
CA PRO A 50 -3.61 20.24 -3.56
C PRO A 50 -2.54 19.14 -3.48
N MET A 51 -1.25 19.50 -3.41
CA MET A 51 -0.17 18.52 -3.25
C MET A 51 -0.19 17.88 -1.86
N MET A 52 -0.49 18.66 -0.83
CA MET A 52 -0.64 18.13 0.52
C MET A 52 -1.83 17.16 0.59
N LEU A 53 -2.96 17.52 -0.02
CA LEU A 53 -4.16 16.67 -0.07
C LEU A 53 -3.89 15.33 -0.74
N ILE A 54 -3.24 15.32 -1.91
CA ILE A 54 -3.03 14.07 -2.65
C ILE A 54 -2.10 13.12 -1.88
N ILE A 55 -1.06 13.63 -1.23
CA ILE A 55 -0.14 12.84 -0.40
C ILE A 55 -0.88 12.22 0.79
N VAL A 56 -1.70 13.01 1.50
CA VAL A 56 -2.46 12.52 2.67
C VAL A 56 -3.48 11.47 2.25
N VAL A 57 -4.22 11.70 1.16
CA VAL A 57 -5.22 10.74 0.66
C VAL A 57 -4.55 9.45 0.20
N LEU A 58 -3.41 9.52 -0.50
CA LEU A 58 -2.66 8.35 -0.93
C LEU A 58 -2.07 7.57 0.24
N LEU A 59 -1.56 8.24 1.28
CA LEU A 59 -1.11 7.59 2.52
C LEU A 59 -2.26 6.90 3.25
N ALA A 60 -3.43 7.55 3.36
CA ALA A 60 -4.61 6.94 3.95
C ALA A 60 -5.07 5.71 3.16
N ALA A 61 -5.12 5.82 1.83
CA ALA A 61 -5.46 4.71 0.95
C ALA A 61 -4.47 3.55 1.04
N LEU A 62 -3.17 3.85 1.20
CA LEU A 62 -2.13 2.84 1.42
C LEU A 62 -2.38 2.08 2.73
N ILE A 63 -2.66 2.77 3.83
CA ILE A 63 -2.94 2.16 5.13
C ILE A 63 -4.21 1.28 5.06
N VAL A 64 -5.28 1.79 4.45
CA VAL A 64 -6.54 1.04 4.29
C VAL A 64 -6.34 -0.19 3.40
N GLY A 65 -5.61 -0.05 2.30
CA GLY A 65 -5.26 -1.18 1.43
C GLY A 65 -4.43 -2.24 2.17
N LEU A 66 -3.45 -1.81 2.97
CA LEU A 66 -2.59 -2.73 3.71
C LEU A 66 -3.38 -3.48 4.79
N ALA A 67 -4.24 -2.76 5.53
CA ALA A 67 -5.13 -3.35 6.52
C ALA A 67 -6.07 -4.39 5.90
N THR A 68 -6.71 -4.05 4.78
CA THR A 68 -7.63 -4.97 4.08
C THR A 68 -6.91 -6.18 3.47
N ALA A 69 -5.69 -6.01 2.94
CA ALA A 69 -4.87 -7.10 2.45
C ALA A 69 -4.47 -8.08 3.58
N PHE A 70 -4.08 -7.54 4.74
CA PHE A 70 -3.67 -8.35 5.89
C PHE A 70 -4.83 -9.14 6.48
N VAL A 71 -5.99 -8.50 6.64
CA VAL A 71 -7.23 -9.17 7.07
C VAL A 71 -7.62 -10.24 6.05
N GLY A 72 -7.52 -9.95 4.76
CA GLY A 72 -7.80 -10.91 3.69
C GLY A 72 -6.93 -12.18 3.77
N LEU A 73 -5.63 -12.02 3.99
CA LEU A 73 -4.68 -13.15 4.12
C LEU A 73 -4.90 -13.96 5.40
N ALA A 74 -5.19 -13.28 6.53
CA ALA A 74 -5.43 -13.95 7.80
C ALA A 74 -6.64 -14.88 7.73
N TYR A 75 -7.76 -14.42 7.17
CA TYR A 75 -8.98 -15.23 7.03
C TYR A 75 -8.79 -16.43 6.09
N GLU A 76 -8.01 -16.28 5.02
CA GLU A 76 -7.80 -17.36 4.06
C GLU A 76 -6.98 -18.51 4.70
N HIS A 77 -6.06 -18.20 5.61
CA HIS A 77 -5.25 -19.21 6.31
C HIS A 77 -6.06 -20.12 7.27
N GLU A 78 -7.10 -19.58 7.91
CA GLU A 78 -7.93 -20.37 8.83
C GLU A 78 -8.82 -21.38 8.09
N GLU A 79 -9.34 -20.98 6.92
CA GLU A 79 -10.26 -21.82 6.14
C GLU A 79 -9.55 -23.02 5.48
N PHE A 80 -8.28 -22.85 5.04
CA PHE A 80 -7.49 -23.94 4.47
C PHE A 80 -7.10 -25.02 5.50
N GLY A 81 -6.87 -24.63 6.76
CA GLY A 81 -6.54 -25.58 7.83
C GLY A 81 -7.70 -26.53 8.14
N TYR A 82 -8.92 -25.98 8.31
CA TYR A 82 -10.12 -26.77 8.57
C TYR A 82 -10.54 -27.65 7.38
N ARG A 83 -10.41 -27.16 6.14
CA ARG A 83 -10.74 -27.96 4.94
C ARG A 83 -9.78 -29.14 4.72
N ARG A 84 -8.50 -29.02 5.10
CA ARG A 84 -7.55 -30.16 5.07
C ARG A 84 -7.86 -31.22 6.13
N LEU A 85 -8.11 -30.80 7.37
CA LEU A 85 -8.48 -31.72 8.46
C LEU A 85 -9.79 -32.47 8.18
N GLY A 86 -10.78 -31.81 7.58
CA GLY A 86 -12.02 -32.46 7.15
C GLY A 86 -11.83 -33.41 5.96
N ALA A 87 -10.93 -33.10 5.03
CA ALA A 87 -10.64 -33.96 3.88
C ALA A 87 -9.88 -35.24 4.26
N ASP A 88 -9.01 -35.19 5.27
CA ASP A 88 -8.32 -36.38 5.78
C ASP A 88 -9.24 -37.30 6.61
N ALA A 89 -10.32 -36.75 7.20
CA ALA A 89 -11.31 -37.51 7.95
C ALA A 89 -12.28 -38.33 7.06
N ASP A 90 -12.40 -37.98 5.77
CA ASP A 90 -13.32 -38.60 4.82
C ASP A 90 -12.63 -39.62 3.88
N LEU A 91 -11.33 -39.91 4.12
CA LEU A 91 -10.61 -40.95 3.40
C LEU A 91 -10.94 -42.34 3.98
N PRO A 92 -11.43 -43.32 3.18
CA PRO A 92 -11.62 -44.67 3.67
C PRO A 92 -10.28 -45.27 4.14
N PRO A 93 -10.28 -46.13 5.17
CA PRO A 93 -9.05 -46.73 5.68
C PRO A 93 -8.33 -47.43 4.52
N ARG A 94 -7.10 -46.97 4.23
CA ARG A 94 -6.23 -47.63 3.25
C ARG A 94 -6.02 -49.07 3.71
N ALA A 95 -6.68 -50.01 3.03
CA ALA A 95 -6.47 -51.43 3.22
C ALA A 95 -4.98 -51.74 3.00
N ARG A 96 -4.33 -52.14 4.09
CA ARG A 96 -2.97 -52.67 4.11
C ARG A 96 -2.98 -54.09 3.55
#